data_AF-A0A960ERC2-F1
#
_entry.id   AF-A0A960ERC2-F1
#
_cell.length_a   1.000
_cell.length_b   1.000
_cell.length_c   1.000
_cell.angle_alpha   90.00
_cell.angle_beta   90.00
_cell.angle_gamma   90.00
#
_symmetry.space_group_name_H-M   'P 1'
#
loop_
_entity.id
_entity.type
_entity.pdbx_description
1 polymer ?
#
loop_
_entity_poly.entity_id
_entity_poly.type
_entity_poly.pdbx_seq_one_letter_code
_entity_poly.pdbx_strand_id
1 'polypeptide(L)'
;MRGRDEVRGGGRSTTIVIVVVVLVLLAFAAWYFLIRDDAPDAVSLDAAIEDVQGDSDNADGTALAGSGGSTSAADLTGEWTVDTESGDFDFDSATGSFVGFRIDEELSGIGSTTAVGRTGDVDGSLTVDGDQITTVDMEVNMDSLTTDESRRDGRARDALKTSEYPTATFALTDPITLPADAVDGDAVSIQANGDLTVAGVTQPVIFDVDAQLVNDTMVIVATTDVLLSDFDIAAPSAPIVLSVADEATVEMQLLMVRG
;
A
#
# COMPACT_ATOMS: atom_id res chain seq x y z
N MET A 1 62.91 56.45 16.67
CA MET A 1 62.97 55.00 16.37
C MET A 1 62.39 54.28 17.57
N ARG A 2 61.31 53.50 17.57
CA ARG A 2 60.40 52.91 16.58
C ARG A 2 58.99 52.95 17.22
N GLY A 3 57.96 53.27 16.44
CA GLY A 3 56.59 52.94 16.80
C GLY A 3 56.39 51.42 16.72
N ARG A 4 55.57 50.86 17.60
CA ARG A 4 55.03 49.51 17.46
C ARG A 4 53.52 49.65 17.35
N ASP A 5 53.04 49.49 16.13
CA ASP A 5 51.65 49.17 15.83
C ASP A 5 51.29 47.82 16.48
N GLU A 6 50.09 47.74 17.06
CA GLU A 6 49.33 46.49 17.09
C GLU A 6 47.85 46.83 16.99
N VAL A 7 47.40 46.91 15.73
CA VAL A 7 46.01 46.81 15.30
C VAL A 7 45.71 45.34 15.05
N ARG A 8 44.54 44.86 15.51
CA ARG A 8 43.61 43.90 14.85
C ARG A 8 42.67 43.37 15.95
N GLY A 9 41.34 43.49 15.89
CA GLY A 9 40.46 43.22 14.75
C GLY A 9 39.56 42.04 15.14
N GLY A 10 38.72 42.20 16.17
CA GLY A 10 37.81 41.15 16.66
C GLY A 10 36.36 41.57 16.49
N GLY A 11 35.60 40.85 15.67
CA GLY A 11 34.15 41.07 15.56
C GLY A 11 33.49 40.53 14.30
N ARG A 12 34.23 40.37 13.19
CA ARG A 12 33.64 39.86 11.93
C ARG A 12 33.75 38.35 11.75
N SER A 13 34.79 37.72 12.31
CA SER A 13 35.00 36.27 12.18
C SER A 13 33.95 35.46 12.92
N THR A 14 33.57 35.86 14.13
CA THR A 14 32.60 35.10 14.94
C THR A 14 31.20 35.13 14.33
N THR A 15 30.75 36.29 13.82
CA THR A 15 29.45 36.41 13.14
C THR A 15 29.42 35.61 11.83
N ILE A 16 30.49 35.61 11.04
CA ILE A 16 30.56 34.83 9.79
C ILE A 16 30.54 33.33 10.11
N VAL A 17 31.25 32.87 11.14
CA VAL A 17 31.25 31.45 11.55
C VAL A 17 29.87 31.01 12.02
N ILE A 18 29.16 31.82 12.82
CA ILE A 18 27.81 31.48 13.30
C ILE A 18 26.81 31.40 12.14
N VAL A 19 26.86 32.34 11.19
CA VAL A 19 25.95 32.33 10.02
C VAL A 19 26.21 31.11 9.14
N VAL A 20 27.47 30.73 8.92
CA VAL A 20 27.81 29.52 8.15
C VAL A 20 27.35 28.25 8.86
N VAL A 21 27.51 28.16 10.18
CA VAL A 21 27.04 27.00 10.96
C VAL A 21 25.52 26.88 10.91
N VAL A 22 24.78 27.99 11.04
CA VAL A 22 23.31 27.98 10.96
C VAL A 22 22.83 27.59 9.56
N LEU A 23 23.47 28.08 8.49
CA LEU A 23 23.11 27.68 7.11
C LEU A 23 23.42 26.21 6.83
N VAL A 24 24.52 25.67 7.36
CA VAL A 24 24.84 24.25 7.23
C VAL A 24 23.85 23.39 8.02
N LEU A 25 23.43 23.81 9.21
CA LEU A 25 22.42 23.11 9.99
C LEU A 25 21.03 23.17 9.35
N LEU A 26 20.65 24.29 8.73
CA LEU A 26 19.39 24.43 8.00
C LEU A 26 19.41 23.62 6.69
N ALA A 27 20.54 23.60 5.98
CA ALA A 27 20.72 22.76 4.80
C ALA A 27 20.74 21.28 5.18
N PHE A 28 21.35 20.92 6.30
CA PHE A 28 21.36 19.55 6.84
C PHE A 28 19.96 19.14 7.34
N ALA A 29 19.23 20.03 8.01
CA ALA A 29 17.86 19.78 8.43
C ALA A 29 16.92 19.66 7.22
N ALA A 30 17.05 20.53 6.22
CA ALA A 30 16.30 20.42 4.97
C ALA A 30 16.65 19.14 4.22
N TRP A 31 17.94 18.75 4.15
CA TRP A 31 18.38 17.49 3.56
C TRP A 31 17.87 16.27 4.34
N TYR A 32 17.86 16.34 5.67
CA TYR A 32 17.35 15.31 6.56
C TYR A 32 15.83 15.14 6.45
N PHE A 33 15.08 16.24 6.32
CA PHE A 33 13.63 16.23 6.14
C PHE A 33 13.20 15.90 4.70
N LEU A 34 14.04 16.10 3.69
CA LEU A 34 13.76 15.74 2.29
C LEU A 34 14.11 14.28 1.95
N ILE A 35 14.70 13.53 2.89
CA ILE A 35 15.11 12.12 2.71
C ILE A 35 14.36 11.19 3.66
N ARG A 36 13.74 11.75 4.71
CA ARG A 36 12.92 11.00 5.65
C ARG A 36 11.46 11.29 5.35
N ASP A 37 10.99 10.81 4.22
CA ASP A 37 9.56 10.56 4.07
C ASP A 37 9.25 9.32 4.90
N ASP A 38 8.30 9.43 5.83
CA ASP A 38 7.74 8.27 6.50
C ASP A 38 7.02 7.43 5.44
N ALA A 39 7.23 6.11 5.46
CA ALA A 39 6.57 5.22 4.52
C ALA A 39 5.04 5.42 4.61
N PRO A 40 4.32 5.38 3.48
CA PRO A 40 2.86 5.47 3.47
C PRO A 40 2.23 4.52 4.49
N ASP A 41 1.13 4.92 5.11
CA ASP A 41 0.44 4.09 6.10
C ASP A 41 0.07 2.70 5.52
N ALA A 42 0.14 1.67 6.36
CA ALA A 42 -0.30 0.34 5.98
C ALA A 42 -1.81 0.33 5.72
N VAL A 43 -2.27 -0.61 4.89
CA VAL A 43 -3.71 -0.80 4.66
C VAL A 43 -4.48 -0.97 5.97
N SER A 44 -5.67 -0.37 6.06
CA SER A 44 -6.57 -0.54 7.20
C SER A 44 -8.02 -0.48 6.74
N LEU A 45 -8.84 -1.40 7.25
CA LEU A 45 -10.25 -1.46 6.89
C LEU A 45 -10.99 -0.18 7.31
N ASP A 46 -10.67 0.37 8.49
CA ASP A 46 -11.29 1.61 8.99
C ASP A 46 -11.07 2.79 8.02
N ALA A 47 -9.83 3.00 7.54
CA ALA A 47 -9.54 4.09 6.60
C ALA A 47 -10.25 3.88 5.25
N ALA A 48 -10.20 2.66 4.70
CA ALA A 48 -10.86 2.34 3.44
C ALA A 48 -12.39 2.58 3.50
N ILE A 49 -13.00 2.31 4.66
CA ILE A 49 -14.43 2.56 4.91
C ILE A 49 -14.73 4.05 5.06
N GLU A 50 -13.84 4.84 5.67
CA GLU A 50 -13.98 6.30 5.74
C GLU A 50 -14.00 6.91 4.34
N ASP A 51 -13.19 6.40 3.40
CA ASP A 51 -13.13 6.89 2.02
C ASP A 51 -14.43 6.63 1.25
N VAL A 52 -14.97 5.40 1.33
CA VAL A 52 -16.27 5.05 0.69
C VAL A 52 -17.43 5.88 1.24
N GLN A 53 -17.41 6.18 2.54
CA GLN A 53 -18.45 7.02 3.16
C GLN A 53 -18.27 8.51 2.83
N GLY A 54 -17.03 8.99 2.76
CA GLY A 54 -16.71 10.39 2.44
C GLY A 54 -17.13 10.80 1.03
N ASP A 55 -17.14 9.87 0.07
CA ASP A 55 -17.65 10.12 -1.28
C ASP A 55 -19.19 10.23 -1.31
N SER A 56 -19.87 9.45 -0.45
CA SER A 56 -21.33 9.44 -0.34
C SER A 56 -21.91 10.75 0.21
N ASP A 57 -21.17 11.48 1.05
CA ASP A 57 -21.58 12.78 1.59
C ASP A 57 -21.52 13.93 0.57
N ASN A 58 -20.81 13.76 -0.56
CA ASN A 58 -20.75 14.72 -1.65
C ASN A 58 -21.83 14.49 -2.74
N ALA A 59 -22.54 13.36 -2.69
CA ALA A 59 -23.68 13.09 -3.56
C ALA A 59 -24.97 13.67 -2.95
N ASP A 60 -25.51 14.71 -3.62
CA ASP A 60 -26.76 15.45 -3.37
C ASP A 60 -27.69 14.89 -2.27
N GLY A 61 -27.73 15.61 -1.15
CA GLY A 61 -28.51 15.28 0.04
C GLY A 61 -30.00 15.16 -0.23
N THR A 62 -30.47 13.94 -0.40
CA THR A 62 -31.80 13.50 0.06
C THR A 62 -31.65 12.30 0.98
N ALA A 63 -31.26 12.59 2.22
CA ALA A 63 -31.29 11.63 3.30
C ALA A 63 -32.72 11.11 3.51
N LEU A 64 -32.99 9.93 2.95
CA LEU A 64 -34.00 9.03 3.50
C LEU A 64 -33.25 8.11 4.45
N ALA A 65 -33.56 8.25 5.74
CA ALA A 65 -33.13 7.32 6.76
C ALA A 65 -33.49 5.89 6.34
N GLY A 66 -32.47 5.15 5.88
CA GLY A 66 -32.54 3.73 5.60
C GLY A 66 -32.61 2.99 6.93
N SER A 67 -33.80 2.50 7.25
CA SER A 67 -34.04 1.47 8.25
C SER A 67 -32.98 0.38 8.17
N GLY A 68 -32.41 -0.04 9.31
CA GLY A 68 -31.55 -1.23 9.41
C GLY A 68 -32.28 -2.47 8.91
N GLY A 69 -32.20 -2.70 7.60
CA GLY A 69 -32.52 -3.98 7.01
C GLY A 69 -31.34 -4.89 7.30
N SER A 70 -31.59 -6.01 7.97
CA SER A 70 -30.65 -7.11 7.93
C SER A 70 -30.43 -7.46 6.47
N THR A 71 -29.24 -7.17 5.96
CA THR A 71 -28.76 -7.79 4.72
C THR A 71 -28.83 -9.31 4.95
N SER A 72 -29.35 -10.05 3.99
CA SER A 72 -29.40 -11.52 4.05
C SER A 72 -28.22 -12.10 3.27
N ALA A 73 -27.80 -13.32 3.56
CA ALA A 73 -26.81 -14.03 2.74
C ALA A 73 -27.26 -14.12 1.25
N ALA A 74 -28.58 -14.15 1.03
CA ALA A 74 -29.17 -14.06 -0.31
C ALA A 74 -28.86 -12.72 -1.02
N ASP A 75 -28.69 -11.64 -0.27
CA ASP A 75 -28.40 -10.30 -0.80
C ASP A 75 -26.92 -10.13 -1.15
N LEU A 76 -26.03 -10.98 -0.63
CA LEU A 76 -24.60 -11.05 -1.01
C LEU A 76 -24.33 -12.00 -2.18
N THR A 77 -25.23 -12.95 -2.44
CA THR A 77 -25.07 -14.00 -3.46
C THR A 77 -24.93 -13.41 -4.87
N GLY A 78 -23.93 -13.85 -5.63
CA GLY A 78 -23.66 -13.48 -7.02
C GLY A 78 -22.21 -13.09 -7.26
N GLU A 79 -21.95 -12.52 -8.43
CA GLU A 79 -20.63 -12.04 -8.83
C GLU A 79 -20.39 -10.62 -8.34
N TRP A 80 -19.17 -10.38 -7.87
CA TRP A 80 -18.65 -9.09 -7.47
C TRP A 80 -17.36 -8.84 -8.23
N THR A 81 -17.17 -7.64 -8.74
CA THR A 81 -15.99 -7.24 -9.52
C THR A 81 -15.29 -6.08 -8.85
N VAL A 82 -13.98 -5.96 -9.08
CA VAL A 82 -13.21 -4.79 -8.62
C VAL A 82 -13.83 -3.52 -9.21
N ASP A 83 -14.08 -2.55 -8.35
CA ASP A 83 -14.46 -1.20 -8.75
C ASP A 83 -13.19 -0.45 -9.19
N THR A 84 -13.12 -0.19 -10.50
CA THR A 84 -12.06 0.58 -11.15
C THR A 84 -12.52 1.99 -11.52
N GLU A 85 -13.77 2.35 -11.22
CA GLU A 85 -14.37 3.65 -11.56
C GLU A 85 -14.42 4.60 -10.36
N SER A 86 -14.51 4.06 -9.14
CA SER A 86 -14.55 4.84 -7.90
C SER A 86 -13.17 4.94 -7.23
N GLY A 87 -12.91 6.11 -6.64
CA GLY A 87 -11.64 6.42 -6.00
C GLY A 87 -10.50 6.60 -7.02
N ASP A 88 -9.37 7.09 -6.52
CA ASP A 88 -8.13 7.23 -7.29
C ASP A 88 -6.99 6.55 -6.52
N PHE A 89 -6.04 5.98 -7.26
CA PHE A 89 -4.80 5.52 -6.65
C PHE A 89 -3.69 6.57 -6.79
N ASP A 90 -3.32 7.15 -5.65
CA ASP A 90 -2.01 7.76 -5.40
C ASP A 90 -1.58 7.46 -3.95
N PHE A 91 -0.31 7.67 -3.64
CA PHE A 91 0.22 7.34 -2.30
C PHE A 91 -0.30 8.25 -1.18
N ASP A 92 -0.83 9.44 -1.49
CA ASP A 92 -1.37 10.38 -0.50
C ASP A 92 -2.84 10.08 -0.18
N SER A 93 -3.63 9.70 -1.19
CA SER A 93 -5.08 9.51 -1.08
C SER A 93 -5.49 8.05 -0.89
N ALA A 94 -4.93 7.13 -1.70
CA ALA A 94 -5.19 5.70 -1.68
C ALA A 94 -6.68 5.29 -1.54
N THR A 95 -7.59 6.06 -2.15
CA THR A 95 -9.05 5.91 -1.95
C THR A 95 -9.67 4.82 -2.83
N GLY A 96 -9.02 4.46 -3.94
CA GLY A 96 -9.45 3.40 -4.84
C GLY A 96 -8.93 2.00 -4.47
N SER A 97 -9.18 1.03 -5.36
CA SER A 97 -8.60 -0.31 -5.26
C SER A 97 -7.10 -0.28 -5.59
N PHE A 98 -6.27 -0.96 -4.80
CA PHE A 98 -4.84 -1.12 -5.07
C PHE A 98 -4.26 -2.41 -4.48
N VAL A 99 -3.15 -2.84 -5.06
CA VAL A 99 -2.32 -3.94 -4.57
C VAL A 99 -0.87 -3.47 -4.49
N GLY A 100 -0.12 -3.98 -3.51
CA GLY A 100 1.26 -3.58 -3.32
C GLY A 100 2.07 -4.49 -2.41
N PHE A 101 3.25 -4.01 -2.07
CA PHE A 101 4.16 -4.64 -1.13
C PHE A 101 4.77 -3.61 -0.19
N ARG A 102 5.24 -4.11 0.96
CA ARG A 102 6.05 -3.40 1.94
C ARG A 102 7.26 -4.25 2.28
N ILE A 103 8.45 -3.66 2.27
CA ILE A 103 9.71 -4.35 2.62
C ILE A 103 10.51 -3.49 3.57
N ASP A 104 10.93 -4.06 4.69
CA ASP A 104 11.81 -3.38 5.63
C ASP A 104 13.26 -3.36 5.13
N GLU A 105 13.88 -2.18 5.20
CA GLU A 105 15.24 -1.91 4.75
C GLU A 105 16.05 -1.19 5.83
N GLU A 106 17.36 -1.42 5.82
CA GLU A 106 18.31 -0.65 6.64
C GLU A 106 19.23 0.17 5.72
N LEU A 107 19.20 1.49 5.87
CA LEU A 107 19.95 2.42 5.02
C LEU A 107 21.11 3.10 5.76
N SER A 108 22.27 3.13 5.11
CA SER A 108 23.50 3.70 5.68
C SER A 108 23.36 5.20 5.95
N GLY A 109 23.31 5.58 7.22
CA GLY A 109 23.23 6.99 7.66
C GLY A 109 21.80 7.52 7.79
N ILE A 110 20.78 6.69 7.51
CA ILE A 110 19.36 7.02 7.67
C ILE A 110 18.73 6.13 8.76
N GLY A 111 19.08 4.84 8.82
CA GLY A 111 18.50 3.86 9.74
C GLY A 111 17.47 2.96 9.06
N SER A 112 16.62 2.32 9.85
CA SER A 112 15.53 1.47 9.38
C SER A 112 14.43 2.29 8.69
N THR A 113 13.93 1.78 7.57
CA THR A 113 12.87 2.36 6.74
C THR A 113 12.08 1.24 6.08
N THR A 114 10.93 1.56 5.49
CA THR A 114 10.10 0.59 4.76
C THR A 114 9.92 1.09 3.34
N ALA A 115 10.32 0.29 2.35
CA ALA A 115 10.03 0.55 0.94
C ALA A 115 8.61 0.10 0.62
N VAL A 116 7.83 0.94 -0.04
CA VAL A 116 6.43 0.64 -0.39
C VAL A 116 6.25 0.77 -1.89
N GLY A 117 5.72 -0.28 -2.52
CA GLY A 117 5.33 -0.28 -3.93
C GLY A 117 3.86 -0.61 -4.07
N ARG A 118 3.10 0.15 -4.86
CA ARG A 118 1.66 -0.05 -5.06
C ARG A 118 1.26 0.24 -6.51
N THR A 119 0.16 -0.37 -6.94
CA THR A 119 -0.53 -0.10 -8.19
C THR A 119 -2.03 -0.14 -8.00
N GLY A 120 -2.76 0.75 -8.65
CA GLY A 120 -4.22 0.73 -8.74
C GLY A 120 -4.77 0.01 -9.96
N ASP A 121 -3.89 -0.51 -10.83
CA ASP A 121 -4.29 -1.23 -12.04
C ASP A 121 -4.56 -2.70 -11.68
N VAL A 122 -5.73 -2.91 -11.09
CA VAL A 122 -6.19 -4.16 -10.50
C VAL A 122 -7.53 -4.51 -11.11
N ASP A 123 -7.62 -5.73 -11.64
CA ASP A 123 -8.84 -6.35 -12.14
C ASP A 123 -9.11 -7.62 -11.34
N GLY A 124 -10.38 -8.03 -11.25
CA GLY A 124 -10.71 -9.28 -10.61
C GLY A 124 -12.17 -9.44 -10.27
N SER A 125 -12.51 -10.63 -9.81
CA SER A 125 -13.86 -10.97 -9.40
C SER A 125 -13.86 -11.98 -8.26
N LEU A 126 -14.95 -11.98 -7.51
CA LEU A 126 -15.30 -13.05 -6.58
C LEU A 126 -16.74 -13.49 -6.77
N THR A 127 -17.02 -14.76 -6.48
CA THR A 127 -18.38 -15.32 -6.54
C THR A 127 -18.82 -15.77 -5.16
N VAL A 128 -19.91 -15.18 -4.68
CA VAL A 128 -20.63 -15.61 -3.48
C VAL A 128 -21.77 -16.54 -3.87
N ASP A 129 -21.80 -17.75 -3.32
CA ASP A 129 -22.91 -18.69 -3.43
C ASP A 129 -23.43 -19.04 -2.03
N GLY A 130 -24.58 -18.45 -1.66
CA GLY A 130 -25.15 -18.60 -0.34
C GLY A 130 -24.26 -17.98 0.74
N ASP A 131 -23.69 -18.83 1.60
CA ASP A 131 -22.79 -18.44 2.69
C ASP A 131 -21.31 -18.70 2.37
N GLN A 132 -20.96 -18.91 1.10
CA GLN A 132 -19.59 -19.20 0.69
C GLN A 132 -19.09 -18.28 -0.42
N ILE A 133 -17.84 -17.83 -0.29
CA ILE A 133 -17.06 -17.37 -1.43
C ILE A 133 -16.46 -18.61 -2.08
N THR A 134 -16.85 -18.89 -3.32
CA THR A 134 -16.49 -20.13 -4.03
C THR A 134 -15.36 -19.93 -5.02
N THR A 135 -15.16 -18.71 -5.49
CA THR A 135 -14.14 -18.34 -6.47
C THR A 135 -13.67 -16.93 -6.14
N VAL A 136 -12.36 -16.70 -6.23
CA VAL A 136 -11.73 -15.39 -6.30
C VAL A 136 -10.64 -15.50 -7.35
N ASP A 137 -10.67 -14.63 -8.35
CA ASP A 137 -9.65 -14.52 -9.39
C ASP A 137 -9.25 -13.05 -9.50
N MET A 138 -7.98 -12.75 -9.22
CA MET A 138 -7.42 -11.41 -9.26
C MET A 138 -6.28 -11.34 -10.27
N GLU A 139 -6.23 -10.24 -11.02
CA GLU A 139 -5.19 -9.91 -11.97
C GLU A 139 -4.68 -8.50 -11.70
N VAL A 140 -3.36 -8.34 -11.55
CA VAL A 140 -2.74 -7.05 -11.25
C VAL A 140 -1.73 -6.74 -12.33
N ASN A 141 -1.86 -5.57 -12.96
CA ASN A 141 -0.87 -5.08 -13.90
C ASN A 141 0.32 -4.46 -13.14
N MET A 142 1.46 -5.12 -13.24
CA MET A 142 2.69 -4.76 -12.55
C MET A 142 3.49 -3.68 -13.29
N ASP A 143 3.17 -3.38 -14.56
CA ASP A 143 3.87 -2.33 -15.31
C ASP A 143 3.54 -0.92 -14.82
N SER A 144 2.38 -0.75 -14.17
CA SER A 144 1.95 0.50 -13.55
C SER A 144 2.42 0.67 -12.11
N LEU A 145 3.05 -0.35 -11.52
CA LEU A 145 3.63 -0.31 -10.16
C LEU A 145 4.53 0.90 -9.95
N THR A 146 4.20 1.75 -8.99
CA THR A 146 5.04 2.84 -8.53
C THR A 146 5.49 2.58 -7.10
N THR A 147 6.57 3.23 -6.70
CA THR A 147 7.04 3.23 -5.31
C THR A 147 6.88 4.61 -4.71
N ASP A 148 6.86 4.66 -3.39
CA ASP A 148 6.89 5.88 -2.58
C ASP A 148 8.10 6.79 -2.89
N GLU A 149 9.11 6.29 -3.59
CA GLU A 149 10.19 7.11 -4.17
C GLU A 149 10.39 6.75 -5.64
N SER A 150 9.79 7.55 -6.53
CA SER A 150 9.78 7.35 -8.00
C SER A 150 11.13 6.98 -8.65
N ARG A 151 12.25 7.36 -8.03
CA ARG A 151 13.60 6.95 -8.49
C ARG A 151 13.87 5.45 -8.36
N ARG A 152 13.05 4.72 -7.60
CA ARG A 152 13.13 3.26 -7.38
C ARG A 152 12.26 2.47 -8.35
N ASP A 153 11.23 3.08 -8.94
CA ASP A 153 10.21 2.40 -9.78
C ASP A 153 10.83 1.45 -10.81
N GLY A 154 11.78 1.92 -11.61
CA GLY A 154 12.43 1.09 -12.62
C GLY A 154 13.16 -0.12 -12.03
N ARG A 155 13.85 0.05 -10.89
CA ARG A 155 14.54 -1.07 -10.22
C ARG A 155 13.57 -2.05 -9.59
N ALA A 156 12.45 -1.57 -9.04
CA ALA A 156 11.41 -2.42 -8.48
C ALA A 156 10.77 -3.29 -9.58
N ARG A 157 10.40 -2.67 -10.71
CA ARG A 157 9.86 -3.39 -11.87
C ARG A 157 10.86 -4.37 -12.49
N ASP A 158 12.13 -3.99 -12.57
CA ASP A 158 13.20 -4.89 -13.03
C ASP A 158 13.36 -6.10 -12.10
N ALA A 159 13.34 -5.90 -10.77
CA ALA A 159 13.45 -6.99 -9.80
C ALA A 159 12.26 -7.96 -9.88
N LEU A 160 11.06 -7.42 -10.11
CA LEU A 160 9.82 -8.20 -10.32
C LEU A 160 9.68 -8.75 -11.74
N LYS A 161 10.65 -8.47 -12.63
CA LYS A 161 10.67 -8.94 -14.03
C LYS A 161 9.41 -8.56 -14.81
N THR A 162 8.82 -7.38 -14.56
CA THR A 162 7.51 -7.02 -15.16
C THR A 162 7.53 -6.99 -16.69
N SER A 163 8.68 -6.67 -17.30
CA SER A 163 8.82 -6.74 -18.76
C SER A 163 8.64 -8.15 -19.36
N GLU A 164 8.85 -9.21 -18.57
CA GLU A 164 8.65 -10.61 -18.95
C GLU A 164 7.34 -11.18 -18.39
N TYR A 165 7.02 -10.79 -17.15
CA TYR A 165 5.82 -11.19 -16.41
C TYR A 165 5.06 -9.92 -15.97
N PRO A 166 4.32 -9.26 -16.89
CA PRO A 166 3.69 -7.97 -16.62
C PRO A 166 2.52 -8.07 -15.64
N THR A 167 2.09 -9.29 -15.33
CA THR A 167 0.90 -9.57 -14.56
C THR A 167 1.24 -10.42 -13.35
N ALA A 168 0.73 -10.04 -12.18
CA ALA A 168 0.63 -10.89 -11.00
C ALA A 168 -0.82 -11.37 -10.85
N THR A 169 -1.01 -12.59 -10.33
CA THR A 169 -2.36 -13.18 -10.20
C THR A 169 -2.56 -13.86 -8.85
N PHE A 170 -3.79 -13.87 -8.37
CA PHE A 170 -4.21 -14.69 -7.23
C PHE A 170 -5.47 -15.48 -7.60
N ALA A 171 -5.49 -16.77 -7.26
CA ALA A 171 -6.67 -17.63 -7.43
C ALA A 171 -6.97 -18.39 -6.13
N LEU A 172 -8.22 -18.30 -5.66
CA LEU A 172 -8.68 -19.03 -4.47
C LEU A 172 -8.63 -20.54 -4.71
N THR A 173 -8.02 -21.29 -3.79
CA THR A 173 -7.94 -22.77 -3.88
C THR A 173 -9.01 -23.47 -3.03
N ASP A 174 -9.46 -22.83 -1.95
CA ASP A 174 -10.44 -23.39 -1.02
C ASP A 174 -11.59 -22.41 -0.77
N PRO A 175 -12.86 -22.84 -0.91
CA PRO A 175 -14.00 -21.99 -0.60
C PRO A 175 -13.97 -21.45 0.83
N ILE A 176 -14.37 -20.19 0.99
CA ILE A 176 -14.40 -19.53 2.29
C ILE A 176 -15.84 -19.46 2.77
N THR A 177 -16.12 -20.00 3.96
CA THR A 177 -17.41 -19.82 4.62
C THR A 177 -17.48 -18.45 5.27
N LEU A 178 -18.48 -17.66 4.89
CA LEU A 178 -18.74 -16.34 5.44
C LEU A 178 -19.31 -16.48 6.87
N PRO A 179 -18.75 -15.76 7.87
CA PRO A 179 -19.36 -15.71 9.19
C PRO A 179 -20.71 -14.99 9.15
N ALA A 180 -21.58 -15.27 10.11
CA ALA A 180 -22.91 -14.65 10.18
C ALA A 180 -22.84 -13.11 10.21
N ASP A 181 -21.83 -12.56 10.89
CA ASP A 181 -21.62 -11.11 11.03
C ASP A 181 -21.41 -10.41 9.66
N ALA A 182 -20.87 -11.13 8.66
CA ALA A 182 -20.70 -10.58 7.30
C ALA A 182 -22.05 -10.28 6.64
N VAL A 183 -23.07 -11.08 6.98
CA VAL A 183 -24.42 -10.93 6.47
C VAL A 183 -25.11 -9.74 7.14
N ASP A 184 -24.78 -9.44 8.39
CA ASP A 184 -25.35 -8.29 9.11
C ASP A 184 -24.70 -6.95 8.72
N GLY A 185 -23.69 -6.97 7.84
CA GLY A 185 -22.95 -5.78 7.38
C GLY A 185 -21.88 -5.32 8.36
N ASP A 186 -21.55 -6.13 9.36
CA ASP A 186 -20.46 -5.87 10.30
C ASP A 186 -19.10 -6.25 9.67
N ALA A 187 -18.03 -5.66 10.19
CA ALA A 187 -16.67 -6.03 9.81
C ALA A 187 -16.34 -7.47 10.23
N VAL A 188 -15.67 -8.21 9.33
CA VAL A 188 -15.30 -9.60 9.55
C VAL A 188 -13.85 -9.87 9.18
N SER A 189 -13.22 -10.79 9.91
CA SER A 189 -11.87 -11.28 9.63
C SER A 189 -11.92 -12.75 9.22
N ILE A 190 -11.36 -13.07 8.06
CA ILE A 190 -11.33 -14.41 7.47
C ILE A 190 -9.95 -14.70 6.88
N GLN A 191 -9.72 -15.96 6.50
CA GLN A 191 -8.51 -16.36 5.77
C GLN A 191 -8.86 -16.83 4.37
N ALA A 192 -8.06 -16.40 3.39
CA ALA A 192 -8.18 -16.82 1.99
C ALA A 192 -6.94 -17.64 1.59
N ASN A 193 -7.13 -18.94 1.37
CA ASN A 193 -6.08 -19.81 0.84
C ASN A 193 -6.12 -19.76 -0.68
N GLY A 194 -4.97 -19.52 -1.32
CA GLY A 194 -4.91 -19.48 -2.77
C GLY A 194 -3.50 -19.57 -3.33
N ASP A 195 -3.45 -19.65 -4.65
CA ASP A 195 -2.21 -19.65 -5.41
C ASP A 195 -1.89 -18.22 -5.85
N LEU A 196 -0.79 -17.67 -5.33
CA LEU A 196 -0.25 -16.36 -5.72
C LEU A 196 0.86 -16.56 -6.76
N THR A 197 0.76 -15.88 -7.90
CA THR A 197 1.79 -15.87 -8.94
C THR A 197 2.41 -14.49 -9.06
N VAL A 198 3.72 -14.40 -8.86
CA VAL A 198 4.51 -13.17 -8.98
C VAL A 198 5.80 -13.48 -9.73
N ALA A 199 6.20 -12.60 -10.66
CA ALA A 199 7.43 -12.78 -11.45
C ALA A 199 7.54 -14.14 -12.17
N GLY A 200 6.39 -14.73 -12.53
CA GLY A 200 6.28 -16.03 -13.21
C GLY A 200 6.35 -17.26 -12.30
N VAL A 201 6.47 -17.08 -10.99
CA VAL A 201 6.53 -18.16 -9.99
C VAL A 201 5.24 -18.19 -9.18
N THR A 202 4.65 -19.37 -9.05
CA THR A 202 3.41 -19.60 -8.28
C THR A 202 3.74 -20.24 -6.94
N GLN A 203 3.21 -19.69 -5.85
CA GLN A 203 3.30 -20.24 -4.50
C GLN A 203 1.94 -20.24 -3.80
N PRO A 204 1.63 -21.28 -3.00
CA PRO A 204 0.47 -21.26 -2.14
C PRO A 204 0.67 -20.27 -1.00
N VAL A 205 -0.31 -19.41 -0.77
CA VAL A 205 -0.29 -18.39 0.30
C VAL A 205 -1.61 -18.38 1.06
N ILE A 206 -1.59 -17.76 2.24
CA ILE A 206 -2.77 -17.52 3.06
C ILE A 206 -2.83 -16.02 3.32
N PHE A 207 -3.86 -15.37 2.80
CA PHE A 207 -4.15 -13.98 3.13
C PHE A 207 -5.01 -13.91 4.39
N ASP A 208 -4.62 -13.05 5.33
CA ASP A 208 -5.51 -12.57 6.37
C ASP A 208 -6.33 -11.41 5.77
N VAL A 209 -7.66 -11.52 5.84
CA VAL A 209 -8.60 -10.65 5.14
C VAL A 209 -9.56 -10.03 6.14
N ASP A 210 -9.63 -8.71 6.16
CA ASP A 210 -10.66 -7.93 6.84
C ASP A 210 -11.61 -7.35 5.80
N ALA A 211 -12.92 -7.53 5.97
CA ALA A 211 -13.91 -7.06 5.01
C ALA A 211 -15.18 -6.52 5.68
N GLN A 212 -15.83 -5.56 5.03
CA GLN A 212 -17.15 -5.05 5.44
C GLN A 212 -17.95 -4.60 4.22
N LEU A 213 -19.27 -4.83 4.26
CA LEU A 213 -20.19 -4.24 3.30
C LEU A 213 -20.61 -2.84 3.74
N VAL A 214 -20.32 -1.82 2.94
CA VAL A 214 -20.64 -0.41 3.20
C VAL A 214 -21.30 0.19 1.96
N ASN A 215 -22.53 0.68 2.09
CA ASN A 215 -23.27 1.34 0.98
C ASN A 215 -23.28 0.52 -0.33
N ASP A 216 -23.55 -0.78 -0.26
CA ASP A 216 -23.52 -1.73 -1.40
C ASP A 216 -22.12 -1.99 -2.01
N THR A 217 -21.06 -1.44 -1.44
CA THR A 217 -19.67 -1.72 -1.79
C THR A 217 -19.06 -2.66 -0.75
N MET A 218 -18.47 -3.76 -1.20
CA MET A 218 -17.70 -4.64 -0.32
C MET A 218 -16.26 -4.10 -0.25
N VAL A 219 -15.91 -3.56 0.91
CA VAL A 219 -14.57 -3.04 1.21
C VAL A 219 -13.75 -4.18 1.79
N ILE A 220 -12.59 -4.44 1.20
CA ILE A 220 -11.70 -5.54 1.57
C ILE A 220 -10.31 -4.99 1.77
N VAL A 221 -9.67 -5.35 2.88
CA VAL A 221 -8.25 -5.18 3.12
C VAL A 221 -7.65 -6.55 3.39
N ALA A 222 -6.54 -6.87 2.73
CA ALA A 222 -5.87 -8.15 2.96
C ALA A 222 -4.35 -8.02 2.98
N THR A 223 -3.71 -8.85 3.80
CA THR A 223 -2.27 -8.93 3.92
C THR A 223 -1.77 -10.37 3.97
N THR A 224 -0.54 -10.59 3.50
CA THR A 224 0.19 -11.84 3.71
C THR A 224 1.69 -11.55 3.67
N ASP A 225 2.47 -12.28 4.45
CA ASP A 225 3.93 -12.21 4.41
C ASP A 225 4.49 -13.31 3.52
N VAL A 226 5.39 -12.93 2.62
CA VAL A 226 6.06 -13.84 1.69
C VAL A 226 7.56 -13.64 1.72
N LEU A 227 8.32 -14.65 1.30
CA LEU A 227 9.74 -14.50 1.03
C LEU A 227 9.95 -14.19 -0.45
N LEU A 228 10.70 -13.14 -0.76
CA LEU A 228 11.09 -12.79 -2.13
C LEU A 228 11.81 -13.96 -2.81
N SER A 229 12.64 -14.67 -2.04
CA SER A 229 13.36 -15.85 -2.50
C SER A 229 12.46 -17.02 -2.94
N ASP A 230 11.25 -17.17 -2.37
CA ASP A 230 10.28 -18.18 -2.80
C ASP A 230 9.71 -17.88 -4.19
N PHE A 231 9.79 -16.63 -4.65
CA PHE A 231 9.34 -16.20 -5.98
C PHE A 231 10.50 -15.97 -6.97
N ASP A 232 11.71 -16.44 -6.65
CA ASP A 232 12.94 -16.19 -7.43
C ASP A 232 13.19 -14.68 -7.69
N ILE A 233 12.80 -13.84 -6.72
CA ILE A 233 13.06 -12.40 -6.72
C ILE A 233 14.30 -12.15 -5.87
N ALA A 234 15.33 -11.57 -6.50
CA ALA A 234 16.51 -11.14 -5.77
C ALA A 234 16.26 -9.78 -5.13
N ALA A 235 16.45 -9.67 -3.82
CA ALA A 235 16.41 -8.39 -3.14
C ALA A 235 17.36 -7.39 -3.82
N PRO A 236 16.88 -6.20 -4.23
CA PRO A 236 17.70 -5.22 -4.91
C PRO A 236 18.86 -4.75 -4.01
N SER A 237 20.03 -4.52 -4.61
CA SER A 237 21.19 -3.98 -3.89
C SER A 237 21.59 -2.62 -4.43
N ALA A 238 21.94 -1.69 -3.54
CA ALA A 238 22.44 -0.36 -3.89
C ALA A 238 23.56 0.08 -2.94
N PRO A 239 24.49 0.97 -3.34
CA PRO A 239 25.62 1.38 -2.50
C PRO A 239 25.25 2.01 -1.15
N ILE A 240 24.01 2.48 -0.98
CA ILE A 240 23.50 3.09 0.25
C ILE A 240 22.68 2.12 1.13
N VAL A 241 22.28 0.97 0.56
CA VAL A 241 21.46 -0.04 1.24
C VAL A 241 22.39 -0.98 2.00
N LEU A 242 22.24 -1.05 3.32
CA LEU A 242 23.01 -1.98 4.16
C LEU A 242 22.42 -3.38 4.11
N SER A 243 21.09 -3.48 4.14
CA SER A 243 20.34 -4.73 3.95
C SER A 243 18.90 -4.45 3.55
N VAL A 244 18.31 -5.39 2.81
CA VAL A 244 16.88 -5.48 2.51
C VAL A 244 16.39 -6.79 3.12
N ALA A 245 15.24 -6.80 3.77
CA ALA A 245 14.62 -8.03 4.25
C ALA A 245 14.27 -8.96 3.06
N ASP A 246 14.41 -10.26 3.27
CA ASP A 246 13.89 -11.25 2.30
C ASP A 246 12.36 -11.40 2.43
N GLU A 247 11.83 -11.03 3.60
CA GLU A 247 10.39 -10.99 3.87
C GLU A 247 9.79 -9.70 3.30
N ALA A 248 8.66 -9.85 2.61
CA ALA A 248 7.84 -8.78 2.09
C ALA A 248 6.40 -9.01 2.51
N THR A 249 5.74 -7.96 3.01
CA THR A 249 4.29 -7.99 3.22
C THR A 249 3.62 -7.59 1.92
N VAL A 250 2.83 -8.48 1.33
CA VAL A 250 1.89 -8.14 0.26
C VAL A 250 0.65 -7.55 0.91
N GLU A 251 0.18 -6.41 0.42
CA GLU A 251 -1.01 -5.72 0.93
C GLU A 251 -1.95 -5.37 -0.21
N MET A 252 -3.25 -5.33 0.08
CA MET A 252 -4.26 -4.86 -0.85
C MET A 252 -5.42 -4.18 -0.15
N GLN A 253 -6.01 -3.23 -0.85
CA GLN A 253 -7.31 -2.65 -0.57
C GLN A 253 -8.16 -2.82 -1.83
N LEU A 254 -9.30 -3.47 -1.72
CA LEU A 254 -10.19 -3.70 -2.85
C LEU A 254 -11.58 -3.17 -2.52
N LEU A 255 -12.11 -2.37 -3.42
CA LEU A 255 -13.52 -2.00 -3.43
C LEU A 255 -14.19 -2.91 -4.46
N MET A 256 -15.16 -3.72 -4.03
CA MET A 256 -15.87 -4.64 -4.90
C MET A 256 -17.33 -4.19 -5.04
N VAL A 257 -17.81 -4.12 -6.28
CA VAL A 257 -19.20 -3.79 -6.63
C VAL A 257 -19.86 -4.96 -7.33
N ARG A 258 -21.18 -4.93 -7.43
CA ARG A 258 -21.92 -5.98 -8.16
C ARG A 258 -21.60 -5.95 -9.66
N GLY A 259 -21.26 -7.14 -10.20
CA GLY A 259 -21.05 -7.38 -11.63
C GLY A 259 -22.33 -7.53 -12.44
#